data_AF-A0A6A5W0I1-F1
#
_entry.id   AF-A0A6A5W0I1-F1
#
_cell.length_a   1.000
_cell.length_b   1.000
_cell.length_c   1.000
_cell.angle_alpha   90.00
_cell.angle_beta   90.00
_cell.angle_gamma   90.00
#
_symmetry.space_group_name_H-M   'P 1'
#
loop_
_entity.id
_entity.type
_entity.pdbx_description
1 polymer ?
#
loop_
_entity_poly.entity_id
_entity_poly.type
_entity_poly.pdbx_seq_one_letter_code
_entity_poly.pdbx_strand_id
1 'polypeptide(L)' 'IDAHELAIQLATRDYNAGTFTSQQAAAKVYGLPQSTLYNRLHSITTSIASY' A
#
# COMPACT_ATOMS: atom_id res chain seq x y z
N ILE A 1 -13.68 11.80 -0.79
CA ILE A 1 -12.55 10.85 -0.72
C ILE A 1 -12.67 9.99 -1.97
N ASP A 2 -11.61 9.91 -2.77
CA ASP A 2 -11.60 9.14 -4.01
C ASP A 2 -11.53 7.63 -3.71
N ALA A 3 -12.30 6.82 -4.45
CA ALA A 3 -12.40 5.37 -4.19
C ALA A 3 -11.06 4.65 -4.42
N HIS A 4 -10.24 5.12 -5.36
CA HIS A 4 -8.91 4.58 -5.61
C HIS A 4 -7.94 4.96 -4.47
N GLU A 5 -8.02 6.18 -3.95
CA GLU A 5 -7.22 6.61 -2.78
C GLU A 5 -7.56 5.76 -1.54
N LEU A 6 -8.85 5.44 -1.34
CA LEU A 6 -9.30 4.56 -0.24
C LEU A 6 -8.74 3.14 -0.39
N ALA A 7 -8.76 2.58 -1.60
CA ALA A 7 -8.23 1.25 -1.87
C ALA A 7 -6.72 1.16 -1.56
N ILE A 8 -5.94 2.19 -1.91
CA ILE A 8 -4.51 2.25 -1.60
C ILE A 8 -4.28 2.23 -0.09
N GLN A 9 -5.04 3.02 0.66
CA GLN A 9 -4.90 3.11 2.12
C GLN A 9 -5.26 1.78 2.81
N LEU A 10 -6.35 1.14 2.40
CA LEU A 10 -6.75 -0.16 2.94
C LEU A 10 -5.72 -1.25 2.62
N ALA A 11 -5.25 -1.30 1.37
CA ALA A 11 -4.23 -2.25 0.94
C ALA A 11 -2.90 -2.07 1.69
N THR A 12 -2.45 -0.84 1.89
CA THR A 12 -1.27 -0.52 2.69
C THR A 12 -1.47 -0.89 4.17
N ARG A 13 -2.64 -0.60 4.75
CA ARG A 13 -2.96 -0.95 6.14
C ARG A 13 -2.93 -2.46 6.36
N ASP A 14 -3.60 -3.23 5.51
CA ASP A 14 -3.68 -4.68 5.67
C ASP A 14 -2.33 -5.36 5.42
N TYR A 15 -1.53 -4.83 4.50
CA TYR A 15 -0.15 -5.28 4.32
C TYR A 15 0.69 -5.03 5.57
N ASN A 16 0.64 -3.83 6.16
CA ASN A 16 1.38 -3.51 7.39
C ASN A 16 0.85 -4.27 8.63
N ALA A 17 -0.44 -4.60 8.66
CA ALA A 17 -1.04 -5.44 9.70
C ALA A 17 -0.63 -6.92 9.61
N GLY A 18 0.05 -7.32 8.53
CA GLY A 18 0.45 -8.71 8.28
C GLY A 18 -0.68 -9.60 7.75
N THR A 19 -1.84 -9.03 7.39
CA THR A 19 -2.96 -9.76 6.77
C THR A 19 -2.55 -10.39 5.44
N PHE A 20 -1.68 -9.70 4.69
CA PHE A 20 -1.10 -10.19 3.46
C PHE A 20 0.40 -10.41 3.61
N THR A 21 0.87 -11.60 3.25
CA THR A 21 2.29 -11.96 3.26
C THR A 21 3.09 -11.29 2.13
N SER A 22 2.42 -10.61 1.19
CA SER A 22 3.05 -9.99 0.03
C SER A 22 2.27 -8.79 -0.47
N GLN A 23 2.97 -7.73 -0.90
CA GLN A 23 2.37 -6.51 -1.47
C GLN A 23 1.51 -6.83 -2.70
N GLN A 24 1.92 -7.81 -3.50
CA GLN A 24 1.18 -8.25 -4.68
C GLN A 24 -0.18 -8.87 -4.32
N ALA A 25 -0.26 -9.62 -3.22
CA ALA A 25 -1.52 -10.21 -2.76
C ALA A 25 -2.51 -9.12 -2.32
N ALA A 26 -2.03 -8.13 -1.55
CA ALA A 26 -2.82 -6.96 -1.18
C ALA A 26 -3.29 -6.19 -2.43
N ALA A 27 -2.38 -5.86 -3.35
CA ALA A 27 -2.72 -5.15 -4.60
C ALA A 27 -3.81 -5.87 -5.39
N LYS A 28 -3.72 -7.20 -5.53
CA LYS A 28 -4.70 -7.99 -6.29
C LYS A 28 -6.09 -7.99 -5.65
N VAL A 29 -6.18 -8.07 -4.32
CA VAL A 29 -7.47 -8.02 -3.60
C VAL A 29 -8.16 -6.67 -3.78
N TYR A 30 -7.38 -5.59 -3.79
CA TYR A 30 -7.89 -4.22 -3.91
C TYR A 30 -7.96 -3.71 -5.36
N GLY A 31 -7.63 -4.54 -6.36
CA GLY A 31 -7.68 -4.16 -7.78
C GLY A 31 -6.64 -3.11 -8.20
N LEU A 32 -5.53 -3.02 -7.46
CA LEU A 32 -4.49 -2.03 -7.65
C LEU A 32 -3.27 -2.61 -8.40
N PRO A 33 -2.53 -1.78 -9.14
CA PRO A 33 -1.20 -2.14 -9.60
C PRO A 33 -0.24 -2.35 -8.42
N GLN A 34 0.62 -3.36 -8.49
CA GLN A 34 1.65 -3.59 -7.47
C GLN A 34 2.59 -2.38 -7.33
N SER A 35 2.94 -1.72 -8.44
CA SER A 35 3.78 -0.52 -8.44
C SER A 35 3.17 0.62 -7.62
N THR A 36 1.84 0.74 -7.56
CA THR A 36 1.15 1.75 -6.75
C THR A 36 1.41 1.53 -5.26
N LEU A 37 1.28 0.29 -4.78
CA LEU A 37 1.58 -0.06 -3.39
C LEU A 37 3.07 0.08 -3.08
N TYR A 38 3.95 -0.36 -3.99
CA TYR A 38 5.39 -0.22 -3.83
C TYR A 38 5.79 1.25 -3.69
N ASN A 39 5.36 2.13 -4.60
CA ASN A 39 5.66 3.55 -4.53
C ASN A 39 5.12 4.19 -3.25
N ARG A 40 3.92 3.82 -2.81
CA ARG A 40 3.33 4.34 -1.56
C ARG A 40 4.16 3.92 -0.34
N LEU A 41 4.50 2.64 -0.23
CA LEU A 41 5.31 2.11 0.87
C LEU A 41 6.72 2.70 0.87
N HIS A 42 7.35 2.83 -0.30
CA HIS A 42 8.68 3.41 -0.44
C HIS A 42 8.68 4.91 -0.09
N SER A 43 7.66 5.66 -0.53
CA SER A 43 7.49 7.07 -0.19
C SER A 43 7.28 7.30 1.31
N ILE A 44 6.51 6.43 1.98
CA ILE A 44 6.35 6.47 3.45
C ILE A 44 7.71 6.29 4.12
N THR A 45 8.50 5.30 3.70
CA THR A 45 9.85 5.04 4.26
C THR A 45 10.80 6.21 4.06
N THR A 46 10.80 6.86 2.90
CA THR A 46 11.62 8.06 2.67
C THR A 46 11.16 9.23 3.54
N SER A 47 9.84 9.40 3.74
CA SER A 47 9.31 10.48 4.57
C SER A 47 9.63 10.31 6.06
N ILE A 48 9.71 9.08 6.58
CA ILE A 48 10.12 8.80 7.97
C ILE A 48 11.64 8.84 8.17
N ALA A 49 12.42 8.63 7.11
CA ALA A 49 13.88 8.66 7.15
C ALA A 49 14.47 10.08 6.98
N SER A 50 13.64 11.08 6.66
CA SER A 50 14.08 12.46 6.39
C SER A 50 14.06 13.36 7.64
N TYR A 51 14.28 12.82 8.84
CA TYR A 51 14.29 13.55 10.11
C TYR A 51 15.65 13.49 10.80
#